data_AF-A0A7C3MCT1-F1
#
_entry.id   AF-A0A7C3MCT1-F1
#
_cell.length_a   1.000
_cell.length_b   1.000
_cell.length_c   1.000
_cell.angle_alpha   90.00
_cell.angle_beta   90.00
_cell.angle_gamma   90.00
#
_symmetry.space_group_name_H-M   'P 1'
#
loop_
_entity.id
_entity.type
_entity.pdbx_description
1 polymer ?
#
loop_
_entity_poly.entity_id
_entity_poly.type
_entity_poly.pdbx_seq_one_letter_code
_entity_poly.pdbx_strand_id
1 'polypeptide(L)'
;MVKKIMIFCVSLTGIIFLSGCATTGSKKEVAKSKVTTSDAELIDIKMKQLLAISETSLEMSKKAEETAQEALEKSRQAETTSENALEASNKAIEASNEAKKYAGEQAQKAIDASNTASKTAIEYAESAAEKATQAANEAIKADNLASEKAIAVANQTMAEVNRLRATIKMQEEVQPILKEEPQITTTTEQKIHIVKSGETLSTIAAKYYKDSSKWKVIYEANRRTLKNPDVVVPGTRLVIP
;
A
#
# COMPACT_ATOMS: atom_id res chain seq x y z
N MET A 1 28.21 -22.75 11.79
CA MET A 1 29.00 -23.79 11.08
C MET A 1 30.33 -23.18 10.65
N VAL A 2 31.40 -23.31 11.44
CA VAL A 2 32.77 -23.02 10.99
C VAL A 2 33.68 -24.09 11.63
N LYS A 3 34.24 -24.96 10.79
CA LYS A 3 35.07 -26.10 11.20
C LYS A 3 36.47 -25.61 11.62
N LYS A 4 36.86 -25.99 12.85
CA LYS A 4 38.24 -25.96 13.36
C LYS A 4 39.14 -26.84 12.48
N ILE A 5 40.27 -26.31 12.03
CA ILE A 5 41.35 -27.10 11.44
C ILE A 5 42.36 -27.41 12.55
N MET A 6 42.55 -28.71 12.77
CA MET A 6 43.36 -29.32 13.82
C MET A 6 44.76 -29.59 13.24
N ILE A 7 45.78 -28.96 13.82
CA ILE A 7 47.19 -29.19 13.47
C ILE A 7 47.61 -30.55 14.04
N PHE A 8 47.99 -31.48 13.16
CA PHE A 8 48.52 -32.79 13.52
C PHE A 8 50.01 -32.66 13.86
N CYS A 9 50.34 -32.83 15.13
CA CYS A 9 51.70 -32.97 15.64
C CYS A 9 52.03 -34.47 15.66
N VAL A 10 52.86 -34.95 14.73
CA VAL A 10 53.33 -36.34 14.75
C VAL A 10 54.61 -36.42 15.56
N SER A 11 54.45 -36.89 16.80
CA SER A 11 55.49 -37.38 17.68
C SER A 11 56.02 -38.72 17.14
N LEU A 12 57.34 -38.87 17.01
CA LEU A 12 57.98 -40.18 16.83
C LEU A 12 58.99 -40.39 17.96
N THR A 13 58.53 -41.07 19.00
CA THR A 13 59.32 -41.52 20.14
C THR A 13 59.33 -43.05 20.16
N GLY A 14 60.52 -43.63 20.29
CA GLY A 14 60.74 -44.91 20.96
C GLY A 14 60.96 -46.14 20.09
N ILE A 15 62.03 -46.88 20.38
CA ILE A 15 62.05 -48.34 20.71
C ILE A 15 63.52 -48.76 20.96
N ILE A 16 63.92 -49.00 22.24
CA ILE A 16 64.17 -50.32 22.91
C ILE A 16 65.60 -50.85 22.63
N PHE A 17 66.37 -51.55 23.49
CA PHE A 17 66.46 -51.84 24.93
C PHE A 17 67.61 -52.87 25.04
N LEU A 18 68.43 -52.78 26.09
CA LEU A 18 69.24 -53.83 26.76
C LEU A 18 70.02 -54.90 25.96
N SER A 19 71.31 -55.05 26.29
CA SER A 19 71.78 -56.11 27.22
C SER A 19 73.30 -56.05 27.40
N GLY A 20 73.75 -56.09 28.66
CA GLY A 20 75.13 -56.38 29.01
C GLY A 20 75.38 -57.89 29.07
N CYS A 21 76.63 -58.29 28.85
CA CYS A 21 77.19 -59.51 29.44
C CYS A 21 78.70 -59.32 29.65
N ALA A 22 79.20 -59.93 30.71
CA ALA A 22 80.43 -59.60 31.41
C ALA A 22 81.61 -60.53 31.07
N THR A 23 82.78 -60.14 31.58
CA THR A 23 84.02 -60.94 31.81
C THR A 23 84.83 -61.26 30.54
N THR A 24 86.16 -61.22 30.49
CA THR A 24 87.23 -61.53 31.45
C THR A 24 88.49 -60.71 31.15
N GLY A 25 89.31 -60.45 32.18
CA GLY A 25 90.52 -59.65 32.05
C GLY A 25 91.66 -60.29 31.25
N SER A 26 92.56 -59.44 30.76
CA SER A 26 93.98 -59.75 30.68
C SER A 26 94.79 -58.46 30.79
N LYS A 27 95.73 -58.45 31.75
CA LYS A 27 96.75 -57.42 31.93
C LYS A 27 97.73 -57.46 30.74
N LYS A 28 98.13 -56.27 30.28
CA LYS A 28 99.37 -55.85 29.60
C LYS A 28 98.95 -54.71 28.67
N GLU A 29 99.59 -53.56 28.59
CA GLU A 29 100.92 -53.14 28.97
C GLU A 29 100.85 -51.61 28.95
N VAL A 30 101.56 -50.95 29.86
CA VAL A 30 101.82 -49.51 29.78
C VAL A 30 102.80 -49.30 28.63
N ALA A 31 102.28 -49.24 27.41
CA ALA A 31 103.03 -48.74 26.27
C ALA A 31 102.76 -47.24 26.17
N LYS A 32 103.80 -46.44 26.42
CA LYS A 32 103.87 -45.04 25.99
C LYS A 32 103.41 -44.99 24.54
N SER A 33 102.17 -44.56 24.29
CA SER A 33 101.65 -44.32 22.96
C SER A 33 102.41 -43.13 22.39
N LYS A 34 103.52 -43.44 21.73
CA LYS A 34 104.19 -42.57 20.79
C LYS A 34 103.15 -42.38 19.69
N VAL A 35 102.51 -41.20 19.64
CA VAL A 35 101.58 -40.80 18.58
C VAL A 35 102.18 -41.23 17.25
N THR A 36 101.66 -42.33 16.71
CA THR A 36 102.07 -42.81 15.40
C THR A 36 101.26 -42.01 14.39
N THR A 37 101.86 -41.72 13.24
CA THR A 37 101.35 -40.86 12.17
C THR A 37 99.88 -41.14 11.79
N SER A 38 99.39 -42.35 12.04
CA SER A 38 97.99 -42.82 11.91
C SER A 38 96.94 -42.06 12.76
N ASP A 39 97.24 -41.74 14.03
CA ASP A 39 96.23 -41.11 14.92
C ASP A 39 96.03 -39.62 14.58
N ALA A 40 97.09 -38.94 14.14
CA ALA A 40 97.04 -37.55 13.68
C ALA A 40 96.29 -37.43 12.33
N GLU A 41 96.51 -38.37 11.41
CA GLU A 41 95.77 -38.43 10.14
C GLU A 41 94.27 -38.72 10.35
N LEU A 42 93.92 -39.60 11.30
CA LEU A 42 92.53 -39.86 11.64
C LEU A 42 91.83 -38.63 12.26
N ILE A 43 92.54 -37.86 13.08
CA ILE A 43 92.03 -36.60 13.64
C ILE A 43 91.80 -35.56 12.53
N ASP A 44 92.73 -35.44 11.57
CA ASP A 44 92.59 -34.54 10.42
C ASP A 44 91.38 -34.91 9.54
N ILE A 45 91.19 -36.20 9.24
CA ILE A 45 90.01 -36.68 8.48
C ILE A 45 88.72 -36.35 9.23
N LYS A 46 88.66 -36.62 10.54
CA LYS A 46 87.49 -36.30 11.37
C LYS A 46 87.25 -34.79 11.47
N MET A 47 88.30 -33.98 11.57
CA MET A 47 88.17 -32.52 11.54
C MET A 47 87.63 -32.01 10.21
N LYS A 48 88.12 -32.52 9.08
CA LYS A 48 87.60 -32.19 7.74
C LYS A 48 86.14 -32.58 7.59
N GLN A 49 85.74 -33.76 8.08
CA GLN A 49 84.33 -34.18 8.11
C GLN A 49 83.48 -33.25 8.99
N LEU A 50 83.97 -32.88 10.18
CA LEU A 50 83.25 -31.99 11.09
C LEU A 50 83.08 -30.58 10.49
N LEU A 51 84.13 -30.04 9.85
CA LEU A 51 84.10 -28.78 9.12
C LEU A 51 83.07 -28.82 7.98
N ALA A 52 83.09 -29.86 7.14
CA ALA A 52 82.13 -30.02 6.05
C ALA A 52 80.68 -30.10 6.56
N ILE A 53 80.43 -30.81 7.68
CA ILE A 53 79.11 -30.85 8.32
C ILE A 53 78.72 -29.46 8.85
N SER A 54 79.65 -28.73 9.46
CA SER A 54 79.38 -27.40 10.00
C SER A 54 79.06 -26.37 8.90
N GLU A 55 79.78 -26.41 7.78
CA GLU A 55 79.55 -25.57 6.61
C GLU A 55 78.19 -25.89 5.98
N THR A 56 77.87 -27.17 5.81
CA THR A 56 76.55 -27.61 5.32
C THR A 56 75.44 -27.15 6.25
N SER A 57 75.64 -27.26 7.57
CA SER A 57 74.66 -26.82 8.56
C SER A 57 74.45 -25.31 8.54
N LEU A 58 75.53 -24.54 8.35
CA LEU A 58 75.47 -23.08 8.20
C LEU A 58 74.75 -22.68 6.91
N GLU A 59 75.04 -23.34 5.79
CA GLU A 59 74.37 -23.13 4.50
C GLU A 59 72.87 -23.42 4.60
N MET A 60 72.51 -24.55 5.21
CA MET A 60 71.10 -24.90 5.46
C MET A 60 70.41 -23.87 6.35
N SER A 61 71.09 -23.38 7.40
CA SER A 61 70.54 -22.35 8.29
C SER A 61 70.29 -21.04 7.54
N LYS A 62 71.23 -20.60 6.71
CA LYS A 62 71.07 -19.38 5.88
C LYS A 62 69.90 -19.51 4.91
N LYS A 63 69.80 -20.66 4.23
CA LYS A 63 68.69 -20.92 3.30
C LYS A 63 67.33 -20.99 4.01
N ALA A 64 67.29 -21.55 5.21
CA ALA A 64 66.09 -21.55 6.04
C ALA A 64 65.69 -20.13 6.46
N GLU A 65 66.67 -19.30 6.84
CA GLU A 65 66.44 -17.89 7.17
C GLU A 65 65.94 -17.09 5.96
N GLU A 66 66.55 -17.25 4.79
CA GLU A 66 66.11 -16.60 3.53
C GLU A 66 64.66 -16.99 3.19
N THR A 67 64.33 -18.27 3.28
CA THR A 67 62.96 -18.76 3.04
C THR A 67 61.98 -18.16 4.04
N ALA A 68 62.37 -18.01 5.31
CA ALA A 68 61.54 -17.39 6.34
C ALA A 68 61.33 -15.89 6.08
N GLN A 69 62.36 -15.18 5.61
CA GLN A 69 62.26 -13.77 5.22
C GLN A 69 61.34 -13.58 3.99
N GLU A 70 61.46 -14.44 2.97
CA GLU A 70 60.57 -14.41 1.81
C GLU A 70 59.11 -14.66 2.20
N ALA A 71 58.87 -15.62 3.10
CA ALA A 71 57.54 -15.90 3.63
C ALA A 71 56.96 -14.71 4.42
N LEU A 72 57.78 -14.03 5.22
CA LEU A 72 57.39 -12.83 5.96
C LEU A 72 57.04 -11.68 5.01
N GLU A 73 57.83 -11.48 3.96
CA GLU A 73 57.57 -10.42 2.97
C GLU A 73 56.26 -10.67 2.21
N LYS A 74 56.02 -11.91 1.76
CA LYS A 74 54.74 -12.29 1.16
C LYS A 74 53.56 -12.08 2.12
N SER A 75 53.75 -12.37 3.41
CA SER A 75 52.73 -12.11 4.43
C SER A 75 52.41 -10.62 4.56
N ARG A 76 53.43 -9.76 4.56
CA ARG A 76 53.24 -8.30 4.60
C ARG A 76 52.53 -7.77 3.37
N GLN A 77 52.89 -8.26 2.18
CA GLN A 77 52.22 -7.88 0.94
C GLN A 77 50.75 -8.31 0.95
N ALA A 78 50.44 -9.50 1.47
CA ALA A 78 49.07 -9.95 1.65
C ALA A 78 48.29 -9.08 2.66
N GLU A 79 48.93 -8.68 3.75
CA GLU A 79 48.35 -7.77 4.75
C GLU A 79 48.03 -6.40 4.14
N THR A 80 48.98 -5.74 3.47
CA THR A 80 48.75 -4.47 2.78
C THR A 80 47.66 -4.58 1.70
N THR A 81 47.62 -5.69 0.96
CA THR A 81 46.56 -5.94 -0.02
C THR A 81 45.19 -6.04 0.66
N SER A 82 45.12 -6.71 1.81
CA SER A 82 43.89 -6.82 2.61
C SER A 82 43.46 -5.47 3.19
N GLU A 83 44.40 -4.65 3.66
CA GLU A 83 44.12 -3.30 4.16
C GLU A 83 43.57 -2.40 3.05
N ASN A 84 44.20 -2.39 1.88
CA ASN A 84 43.73 -1.64 0.71
C ASN A 84 42.34 -2.08 0.26
N ALA A 85 42.07 -3.40 0.29
CA ALA A 85 40.76 -3.95 -0.04
C ALA A 85 39.69 -3.53 0.98
N LEU A 86 40.03 -3.50 2.27
CA LEU A 86 39.13 -3.03 3.33
C LEU A 86 38.83 -1.54 3.20
N GLU A 87 39.84 -0.72 2.92
CA GLU A 87 39.68 0.72 2.69
C GLU A 87 38.76 0.99 1.48
N ALA A 88 38.98 0.29 0.36
CA ALA A 88 38.14 0.40 -0.82
C ALA A 88 36.68 -0.01 -0.52
N SER A 89 36.48 -1.08 0.25
CA SER A 89 35.16 -1.53 0.68
C SER A 89 34.46 -0.48 1.54
N ASN A 90 35.17 0.13 2.50
CA ASN A 90 34.61 1.18 3.36
C ASN A 90 34.21 2.42 2.56
N LYS A 91 35.06 2.87 1.62
CA LYS A 91 34.72 3.99 0.71
C LYS A 91 33.48 3.68 -0.13
N ALA A 92 33.34 2.45 -0.62
CA ALA A 92 32.16 2.03 -1.37
C ALA A 92 30.90 2.02 -0.50
N ILE A 93 30.99 1.60 0.77
CA ILE A 93 29.88 1.65 1.73
C ILE A 93 29.47 3.10 2.03
N GLU A 94 30.43 3.99 2.24
CA GLU A 94 30.19 5.42 2.48
C GLU A 94 29.45 6.06 1.30
N ALA A 95 29.98 5.89 0.08
CA ALA A 95 29.35 6.39 -1.13
C ALA A 95 27.93 5.81 -1.33
N SER A 96 27.71 4.53 -1.01
CA SER A 96 26.39 3.90 -1.04
C SER A 96 25.42 4.55 -0.04
N ASN A 97 25.89 4.86 1.17
CA ASN A 97 25.07 5.50 2.20
C ASN A 97 24.74 6.96 1.85
N GLU A 98 25.69 7.71 1.29
CA GLU A 98 25.45 9.06 0.79
C GLU A 98 24.43 9.06 -0.35
N ALA A 99 24.56 8.15 -1.30
CA ALA A 99 23.60 8.00 -2.40
C ALA A 99 22.19 7.67 -1.88
N LYS A 100 22.08 6.77 -0.89
CA LYS A 100 20.79 6.45 -0.23
C LYS A 100 20.20 7.67 0.47
N LYS A 101 21.02 8.43 1.20
CA LYS A 101 20.57 9.65 1.88
C LYS A 101 20.02 10.67 0.87
N TYR A 102 20.77 10.94 -0.20
CA TYR A 102 20.34 11.85 -1.25
C TYR A 102 19.04 11.37 -1.92
N ALA A 103 18.95 10.08 -2.28
CA ALA A 103 17.73 9.51 -2.86
C ALA A 103 16.52 9.64 -1.92
N GLY A 104 16.72 9.38 -0.62
CA GLY A 104 15.70 9.57 0.41
C GLY A 104 15.23 11.01 0.52
N GLU A 105 16.15 11.97 0.53
CA GLU A 105 15.83 13.41 0.58
C GLU A 105 15.05 13.87 -0.66
N GLN A 106 15.42 13.40 -1.86
CA GLN A 106 14.69 13.73 -3.09
C GLN A 106 13.29 13.11 -3.10
N ALA A 107 13.16 11.85 -2.65
CA ALA A 107 11.87 11.20 -2.54
C ALA A 107 10.95 11.94 -1.55
N GLN A 108 11.47 12.34 -0.39
CA GLN A 108 10.69 13.10 0.59
C GLN A 108 10.25 14.46 0.04
N LYS A 109 11.13 15.20 -0.63
CA LYS A 109 10.76 16.47 -1.28
C LYS A 109 9.65 16.30 -2.31
N ALA A 110 9.70 15.23 -3.11
CA ALA A 110 8.66 14.93 -4.08
C ALA A 110 7.31 14.60 -3.42
N ILE A 111 7.34 13.82 -2.32
CA ILE A 111 6.16 13.49 -1.52
C ILE A 111 5.56 14.77 -0.91
N ASP A 112 6.39 15.63 -0.31
CA ASP A 112 5.95 16.87 0.32
C ASP A 112 5.32 17.81 -0.71
N ALA A 113 5.96 17.99 -1.87
CA ALA A 113 5.41 18.79 -2.96
C ALA A 113 4.06 18.25 -3.45
N SER A 114 3.94 16.92 -3.60
CA SER A 114 2.70 16.27 -4.00
C SER A 114 1.59 16.46 -2.95
N ASN A 115 1.92 16.34 -1.67
CA ASN A 115 0.97 16.53 -0.57
C ASN A 115 0.51 17.98 -0.48
N THR A 116 1.42 18.94 -0.62
CA THR A 116 1.07 20.37 -0.67
C THR A 116 0.13 20.67 -1.84
N ALA A 117 0.47 20.19 -3.04
CA ALA A 117 -0.38 20.39 -4.22
C ALA A 117 -1.77 19.77 -4.04
N SER A 118 -1.83 18.55 -3.49
CA SER A 118 -3.09 17.86 -3.19
C SER A 118 -3.92 18.62 -2.17
N LYS A 119 -3.29 19.12 -1.10
CA LYS A 119 -3.96 19.93 -0.08
C LYS A 119 -4.56 21.21 -0.68
N THR A 120 -3.80 21.96 -1.48
CA THR A 120 -4.30 23.18 -2.13
C THR A 120 -5.46 22.88 -3.09
N ALA A 121 -5.39 21.77 -3.83
CA ALA A 121 -6.48 21.36 -4.72
C ALA A 121 -7.77 21.02 -3.95
N ILE A 122 -7.64 20.32 -2.81
CA ILE A 122 -8.76 20.00 -1.94
C ILE A 122 -9.36 21.27 -1.34
N GLU A 123 -8.55 22.17 -0.79
CA GLU A 123 -9.02 23.45 -0.23
C GLU A 123 -9.76 24.30 -1.27
N TYR A 124 -9.28 24.33 -2.51
CA TYR A 124 -9.96 25.02 -3.59
C TYR A 124 -11.31 24.37 -3.93
N ALA A 125 -11.35 23.04 -4.03
CA ALA A 125 -12.57 22.30 -4.31
C ALA A 125 -13.61 22.47 -3.18
N GLU A 126 -13.18 22.42 -1.92
CA GLU A 126 -14.02 22.66 -0.74
C GLU A 126 -14.59 24.08 -0.75
N SER A 127 -13.75 25.10 -0.99
CA SER A 127 -14.23 26.49 -1.08
C SER A 127 -15.23 26.70 -2.22
N ALA A 128 -15.02 26.05 -3.37
CA ALA A 128 -15.94 26.11 -4.49
C ALA A 128 -17.28 25.42 -4.16
N ALA A 129 -17.23 24.25 -3.50
CA ALA A 129 -18.42 23.52 -3.07
C ALA A 129 -19.22 24.30 -2.02
N GLU A 130 -18.55 24.95 -1.07
CA GLU A 130 -19.18 25.79 -0.05
C GLU A 130 -19.91 26.98 -0.67
N LYS A 131 -19.25 27.70 -1.60
CA LYS A 131 -19.88 28.81 -2.34
C LYS A 131 -21.10 28.35 -3.15
N ALA A 132 -21.01 27.20 -3.81
CA ALA A 132 -22.13 26.64 -4.56
C ALA A 132 -23.30 26.28 -3.63
N THR A 133 -23.01 25.67 -2.48
CA THR A 133 -24.01 25.32 -1.45
C THR A 133 -24.66 26.56 -0.88
N GLN A 134 -23.88 27.61 -0.59
CA GLN A 134 -24.40 28.88 -0.10
C GLN A 134 -25.34 29.53 -1.13
N ALA A 135 -24.93 29.62 -2.40
CA ALA A 135 -25.76 30.18 -3.46
C ALA A 135 -27.07 29.39 -3.62
N ALA A 136 -27.01 28.05 -3.55
CA ALA A 136 -28.21 27.20 -3.59
C ALA A 136 -29.14 27.47 -2.40
N ASN A 137 -28.61 27.58 -1.18
CA ASN A 137 -29.39 27.86 0.01
C ASN A 137 -30.02 29.27 -0.04
N GLU A 138 -29.31 30.27 -0.55
CA GLU A 138 -29.84 31.61 -0.76
C GLU A 138 -30.99 31.62 -1.79
N ALA A 139 -30.85 30.87 -2.88
CA ALA A 139 -31.91 30.72 -3.88
C ALA A 139 -33.15 30.04 -3.31
N ILE A 140 -32.98 28.94 -2.56
CA ILE A 140 -34.09 28.24 -1.88
C ILE A 140 -34.79 29.17 -0.89
N LYS A 141 -34.02 29.97 -0.13
CA LYS A 141 -34.59 30.95 0.80
C LYS A 141 -35.43 32.01 0.06
N ALA A 142 -34.95 32.51 -1.08
CA ALA A 142 -35.67 33.48 -1.88
C ALA A 142 -36.97 32.89 -2.45
N ASP A 143 -36.94 31.64 -2.93
CA ASP A 143 -38.11 30.93 -3.46
C ASP A 143 -39.17 30.66 -2.38
N ASN A 144 -38.74 30.23 -1.20
CA ASN A 144 -39.63 30.05 -0.04
C ASN A 144 -40.31 31.37 0.35
N LEU A 145 -39.56 32.47 0.41
CA LEU A 145 -40.12 33.79 0.72
C LEU A 145 -41.10 34.27 -0.35
N ALA A 146 -40.82 34.01 -1.63
CA ALA A 146 -41.73 34.34 -2.71
C ALA A 146 -43.03 33.52 -2.62
N SER A 147 -42.91 32.23 -2.32
CA SER A 147 -44.05 31.32 -2.10
C SER A 147 -44.92 31.76 -0.92
N GLU A 148 -44.31 32.12 0.21
CA GLU A 148 -45.03 32.66 1.38
C GLU A 148 -45.80 33.95 1.03
N LYS A 149 -45.19 34.88 0.29
CA LYS A 149 -45.87 36.10 -0.19
C LYS A 149 -47.03 35.79 -1.11
N ALA A 150 -46.86 34.84 -2.04
CA ALA A 150 -47.92 34.44 -2.96
C ALA A 150 -49.12 33.82 -2.22
N ILE A 151 -48.86 32.96 -1.22
CA ILE A 151 -49.90 32.38 -0.36
C ILE A 151 -50.64 33.49 0.41
N ALA A 152 -49.91 34.47 0.96
CA ALA A 152 -50.52 35.59 1.67
C ALA A 152 -51.45 36.43 0.76
N VAL A 153 -51.02 36.74 -0.46
CA VAL A 153 -51.83 37.47 -1.46
C VAL A 153 -53.06 36.66 -1.87
N ALA A 154 -52.91 35.35 -2.07
CA ALA A 154 -54.03 34.47 -2.41
C ALA A 154 -55.07 34.44 -1.28
N ASN A 155 -54.63 34.32 -0.02
CA ASN A 155 -55.51 34.34 1.14
C ASN A 155 -56.25 35.68 1.29
N GLN A 156 -55.56 36.81 1.07
CA GLN A 156 -56.18 38.14 1.07
C GLN A 156 -57.21 38.29 -0.04
N THR A 157 -56.89 37.84 -1.24
CA THR A 157 -57.79 37.88 -2.41
C THR A 157 -59.03 37.05 -2.16
N MET A 158 -58.88 35.85 -1.59
CA MET A 158 -59.99 34.98 -1.25
C MET A 158 -60.90 35.61 -0.19
N ALA A 159 -60.32 36.28 0.82
CA ALA A 159 -61.10 37.02 1.82
C ALA A 159 -61.90 38.16 1.18
N GLU A 160 -61.32 38.90 0.23
CA GLU A 160 -62.01 40.00 -0.46
C GLU A 160 -63.10 39.49 -1.40
N VAL A 161 -62.84 38.44 -2.17
CA VAL A 161 -63.88 37.77 -2.99
C VAL A 161 -65.04 37.31 -2.12
N ASN A 162 -64.76 36.75 -0.94
CA ASN A 162 -65.81 36.33 0.00
C ASN A 162 -66.62 37.53 0.54
N ARG A 163 -65.98 38.68 0.80
CA ARG A 163 -66.68 39.92 1.19
C ARG A 163 -67.57 40.44 0.05
N LEU A 164 -67.04 40.56 -1.16
CA LEU A 164 -67.79 41.02 -2.34
C LEU A 164 -68.98 40.11 -2.63
N ARG A 165 -68.80 38.79 -2.53
CA ARG A 165 -69.91 37.82 -2.64
C ARG A 165 -70.99 38.06 -1.59
N ALA A 166 -70.62 38.38 -0.34
CA ALA A 166 -71.60 38.68 0.71
C ALA A 166 -72.40 39.94 0.40
N THR A 167 -71.77 40.98 -0.16
CA THR A 167 -72.46 42.21 -0.60
C THR A 167 -73.37 41.97 -1.80
N ILE A 168 -72.94 41.20 -2.81
CA ILE A 168 -73.76 40.87 -3.98
C ILE A 168 -74.96 40.00 -3.58
N LYS A 169 -74.79 39.10 -2.61
CA LYS A 169 -75.88 38.24 -2.11
C LYS A 169 -76.99 39.02 -1.37
N MET A 170 -76.81 40.33 -1.11
CA MET A 170 -77.86 41.23 -0.58
C MET A 170 -78.69 41.91 -1.69
N GLN A 171 -78.40 41.67 -2.97
CA GLN A 171 -79.20 42.19 -4.08
C GLN A 171 -79.44 41.10 -5.13
N GLU A 172 -80.30 40.15 -4.78
CA GLU A 172 -81.26 39.47 -5.66
C GLU A 172 -82.08 38.48 -4.82
N GLU A 173 -83.25 38.92 -4.33
CA GLU A 173 -84.39 37.99 -4.20
C GLU A 173 -85.06 37.92 -5.58
N VAL A 174 -84.48 37.14 -6.50
CA VAL A 174 -85.20 36.72 -7.70
C VAL A 174 -85.77 35.36 -7.37
N GLN A 175 -87.09 35.33 -7.19
CA GLN A 175 -87.86 34.11 -7.01
C GLN A 175 -87.48 33.08 -8.09
N PRO A 176 -87.38 31.78 -7.76
CA PRO A 176 -87.01 30.79 -8.74
C PRO A 176 -88.11 30.71 -9.80
N ILE A 177 -87.83 31.20 -11.01
CA ILE A 177 -88.65 30.93 -12.19
C ILE A 177 -88.46 29.44 -12.49
N LEU A 178 -89.48 28.65 -12.17
CA LEU A 178 -89.64 27.26 -12.58
C LEU A 178 -89.48 27.19 -14.11
N LYS A 179 -88.33 26.70 -14.55
CA LYS A 179 -88.10 26.29 -15.93
C LYS A 179 -88.46 24.82 -16.02
N GLU A 180 -89.54 24.52 -16.73
CA GLU A 180 -89.91 23.15 -17.07
C GLU A 180 -88.77 22.43 -17.77
N GLU A 181 -88.64 21.17 -17.39
CA GLU A 181 -87.56 20.23 -17.58
C GLU A 181 -87.67 19.55 -18.96
N PRO A 182 -86.58 19.43 -19.76
CA PRO A 182 -86.47 18.32 -20.68
C PRO A 182 -86.01 17.10 -19.88
N GLN A 183 -86.94 16.18 -19.66
CA GLN A 183 -86.69 14.84 -19.12
C GLN A 183 -85.64 14.12 -19.99
N ILE A 184 -84.41 14.00 -19.47
CA ILE A 184 -83.44 13.04 -19.95
C ILE A 184 -83.12 12.08 -18.81
N THR A 185 -83.49 10.84 -19.09
CA THR A 185 -83.46 9.65 -18.25
C THR A 185 -82.06 9.28 -17.74
N THR A 186 -82.04 8.77 -16.51
CA THR A 186 -80.99 7.94 -15.85
C THR A 186 -79.69 8.63 -15.42
N THR A 187 -79.73 9.19 -14.21
CA THR A 187 -78.58 9.45 -13.33
C THR A 187 -77.86 8.14 -12.99
N THR A 188 -76.72 7.88 -13.63
CA THR A 188 -75.66 7.04 -13.03
C THR A 188 -74.72 7.96 -12.28
N GLU A 189 -74.60 7.78 -10.97
CA GLU A 189 -73.60 8.44 -10.12
C GLU A 189 -72.19 8.20 -10.67
N GLN A 190 -71.65 9.15 -11.44
CA GLN A 190 -70.30 9.05 -11.98
C GLN A 190 -69.28 9.16 -10.85
N LYS A 191 -68.50 8.09 -10.63
CA LYS A 191 -67.51 8.02 -9.56
C LYS A 191 -66.21 8.69 -10.00
N ILE A 192 -65.71 9.63 -9.21
CA ILE A 192 -64.43 10.31 -9.49
C ILE A 192 -63.31 9.64 -8.68
N HIS A 193 -62.20 9.30 -9.35
CA HIS A 193 -60.99 8.80 -8.72
C HIS A 193 -59.84 9.81 -8.84
N ILE A 194 -59.16 10.10 -7.74
CA ILE A 194 -57.94 10.91 -7.73
C ILE A 194 -56.74 9.96 -7.73
N VAL A 195 -55.95 10.03 -8.80
CA VAL A 195 -54.79 9.16 -9.02
C VAL A 195 -53.74 9.40 -7.93
N LYS A 196 -53.24 8.35 -7.31
CA LYS A 196 -52.13 8.39 -6.35
C LYS A 196 -50.79 8.05 -7.03
N SER A 197 -49.70 8.34 -6.34
CA SER A 197 -48.35 8.01 -6.83
C SER A 197 -48.22 6.52 -7.10
N GLY A 198 -47.76 6.16 -8.31
CA GLY A 198 -47.57 4.78 -8.76
C GLY A 198 -48.81 4.05 -9.29
N GLU A 199 -49.99 4.69 -9.33
CA GLU A 199 -51.18 4.10 -9.97
C GLU A 199 -51.14 4.25 -11.50
N THR A 200 -51.55 3.20 -12.22
CA THR A 200 -51.75 3.17 -13.67
C THR A 200 -53.25 3.01 -14.00
N LEU A 201 -53.66 3.28 -15.23
CA LEU A 201 -55.06 3.04 -15.65
C LEU A 201 -55.48 1.58 -15.43
N SER A 202 -54.57 0.63 -15.63
CA SER A 202 -54.80 -0.80 -15.40
C SER A 202 -55.02 -1.13 -13.92
N THR A 203 -54.23 -0.54 -13.00
CA THR A 203 -54.42 -0.77 -11.56
C THR A 203 -55.70 -0.11 -11.04
N ILE A 204 -56.08 1.04 -11.61
CA ILE A 204 -57.34 1.72 -11.30
C ILE A 204 -58.52 0.88 -11.82
N ALA A 205 -58.45 0.36 -13.05
CA ALA A 205 -59.46 -0.54 -13.61
C ALA A 205 -59.62 -1.82 -12.77
N ALA A 206 -58.52 -2.43 -12.32
CA ALA A 206 -58.54 -3.58 -11.42
C ALA A 206 -59.26 -3.27 -10.09
N LYS A 207 -59.11 -2.04 -9.58
CA LYS A 207 -59.73 -1.61 -8.32
C LYS A 207 -61.26 -1.48 -8.43
N TYR A 208 -61.72 -0.83 -9.51
CA TYR A 208 -63.13 -0.48 -9.70
C TYR A 208 -63.93 -1.56 -10.44
N TYR A 209 -63.39 -2.15 -11.50
CA TYR A 209 -64.06 -3.16 -12.32
C TYR A 209 -63.65 -4.60 -12.01
N LYS A 210 -62.68 -4.80 -11.10
CA LYS A 210 -62.06 -6.12 -10.83
C LYS A 210 -61.43 -6.76 -12.08
N ASP A 211 -61.13 -5.94 -13.07
CA ASP A 211 -60.58 -6.35 -14.36
C ASP A 211 -59.64 -5.25 -14.88
N SER A 212 -58.34 -5.55 -14.88
CA SER A 212 -57.31 -4.63 -15.36
C SER A 212 -57.44 -4.32 -16.86
N SER A 213 -58.08 -5.19 -17.65
CA SER A 213 -58.24 -5.00 -19.09
C SER A 213 -59.22 -3.87 -19.44
N LYS A 214 -60.05 -3.43 -18.50
CA LYS A 214 -61.01 -2.33 -18.66
C LYS A 214 -60.39 -0.92 -18.55
N TRP A 215 -59.07 -0.81 -18.53
CA TRP A 215 -58.36 0.47 -18.55
C TRP A 215 -58.78 1.35 -19.75
N LYS A 216 -59.12 0.72 -20.89
CA LYS A 216 -59.59 1.43 -22.09
C LYS A 216 -60.87 2.22 -21.85
N VAL A 217 -61.80 1.68 -21.06
CA VAL A 217 -63.08 2.33 -20.73
C VAL A 217 -62.83 3.62 -19.95
N ILE A 218 -61.90 3.58 -19.00
CA ILE A 218 -61.48 4.75 -18.23
C ILE A 218 -60.78 5.76 -19.17
N TYR A 219 -59.92 5.31 -20.08
CA TYR A 219 -59.24 6.20 -21.02
C TYR A 219 -60.22 6.90 -21.98
N GLU A 220 -61.18 6.18 -22.55
CA GLU A 220 -62.22 6.76 -23.43
C GLU A 220 -63.03 7.85 -22.71
N ALA A 221 -63.47 7.57 -21.48
CA ALA A 221 -64.23 8.53 -20.67
C ALA A 221 -63.43 9.80 -20.32
N ASN A 222 -62.09 9.73 -20.34
CA ASN A 222 -61.21 10.81 -19.92
C ASN A 222 -60.31 11.35 -21.05
N ARG A 223 -60.63 11.09 -22.33
CA ARG A 223 -59.85 11.56 -23.51
C ARG A 223 -59.52 13.05 -23.52
N ARG A 224 -60.37 13.87 -22.91
CA ARG A 224 -60.16 15.33 -22.79
C ARG A 224 -59.05 15.67 -21.79
N THR A 225 -58.86 14.84 -20.77
CA THR A 225 -57.91 15.03 -19.67
C THR A 225 -56.62 14.25 -19.91
N LEU A 226 -56.72 13.01 -20.38
CA LEU A 226 -55.59 12.14 -20.70
C LEU A 226 -55.41 12.07 -22.21
N LYS A 227 -54.34 12.68 -22.72
CA LYS A 227 -53.97 12.60 -24.14
C LYS A 227 -53.26 11.27 -24.46
N ASN A 228 -52.41 10.79 -23.56
CA ASN A 228 -51.69 9.52 -23.68
C ASN A 228 -52.18 8.56 -22.58
N PRO A 229 -52.64 7.33 -22.90
CA PRO A 229 -53.10 6.37 -21.90
C PRO A 229 -51.99 5.87 -20.96
N ASP A 230 -50.72 5.89 -21.40
CA ASP A 230 -49.58 5.39 -20.63
C ASP A 230 -49.03 6.42 -19.64
N VAL A 231 -49.51 7.67 -19.72
CA VAL A 231 -49.06 8.78 -18.87
C VAL A 231 -50.20 9.20 -17.95
N VAL A 232 -50.17 8.69 -16.72
CA VAL A 232 -51.11 9.08 -15.66
C VAL A 232 -50.34 9.81 -14.56
N VAL A 233 -50.64 11.10 -14.37
CA VAL A 233 -49.95 11.93 -13.36
C VAL A 233 -50.69 11.85 -12.02
N PRO A 234 -50.01 11.64 -10.89
CA PRO A 234 -50.62 11.70 -9.57
C PRO A 234 -51.35 13.03 -9.33
N GLY A 235 -52.52 12.98 -8.70
CA GLY A 235 -53.41 14.13 -8.50
C GLY A 235 -54.43 14.35 -9.62
N THR A 236 -54.32 13.65 -10.75
CA THR A 236 -55.30 13.72 -11.85
C THR A 236 -56.66 13.17 -11.40
N ARG A 237 -57.74 13.87 -11.73
CA ARG A 237 -59.12 13.41 -11.49
C ARG A 237 -59.62 12.65 -12.72
N LEU A 238 -59.94 11.38 -12.55
CA LEU A 238 -60.47 10.51 -13.59
C LEU A 238 -61.92 10.15 -13.29
N VAL A 239 -62.77 10.26 -14.31
CA VAL A 239 -64.14 9.74 -14.29
C VAL A 239 -64.08 8.23 -14.48
N ILE A 240 -64.72 7.48 -13.57
CA ILE A 240 -64.89 6.03 -13.66
C ILE A 240 -66.35 5.77 -14.07
N PRO A 241 -66.60 5.32 -15.32
CA PRO A 241 -67.93 4.98 -15.81
C PRO A 241 -68.64 3.85 -15.05
#